data_AF-A0A1W9W291-F1
#
_entry.id   AF-A0A1W9W291-F1
#
_cell.length_a   1.000
_cell.length_b   1.000
_cell.length_c   1.000
_cell.angle_alpha   90.00
_cell.angle_beta   90.00
_cell.angle_gamma   90.00
#
_symmetry.space_group_name_H-M   'P 1'
#
loop_
_entity.id
_entity.type
_entity.pdbx_description
1 polymer ?
#
loop_
_entity_poly.entity_id
_entity_poly.type
_entity_poly.pdbx_seq_one_letter_code
_entity_poly.pdbx_strand_id
1 'polypeptide(L)'
;MPDRKAKTFNEATLDNFKYIPEELVKTFTSDNGKEFSEFKELEEKLEIKTYFANPYHSWERGKNENTNGLLRRYFPKGTDFLKLTKEEVNIAVQKINNRPRKCLGWKTPHEEFWGEPSIAFNLTI
;
A
#
# COMPACT_ATOMS: atom_id res chain seq x y z
N MET A 1 -11.70 1.11 -6.42
CA MET A 1 -11.22 0.63 -7.73
C MET A 1 -12.36 -0.14 -8.38
N PRO A 2 -12.80 0.20 -9.60
CA PRO A 2 -14.03 -0.34 -10.20
C PRO A 2 -13.91 -1.79 -10.71
N ASP A 3 -12.71 -2.24 -11.10
CA ASP A 3 -12.45 -3.61 -11.54
C ASP A 3 -11.02 -4.06 -11.19
N ARG A 4 -10.61 -5.26 -11.62
CA ARG A 4 -9.26 -5.82 -11.41
C ARG A 4 -8.40 -5.77 -12.69
N LYS A 5 -8.66 -4.84 -13.61
CA LYS A 5 -7.88 -4.72 -14.85
C LYS A 5 -6.56 -3.99 -14.61
N ALA A 6 -5.57 -4.29 -15.45
CA ALA A 6 -4.24 -3.71 -15.34
C ALA A 6 -4.23 -2.19 -15.54
N LYS A 7 -4.93 -1.68 -16.57
CA LYS A 7 -5.13 -0.24 -16.76
C LYS A 7 -5.65 0.49 -15.51
N THR A 8 -6.76 0.00 -14.96
CA THR A 8 -7.37 0.57 -13.74
C THR A 8 -6.38 0.55 -12.57
N PHE A 9 -5.55 -0.50 -12.49
CA PHE A 9 -4.54 -0.65 -11.43
C PHE A 9 -3.44 0.39 -11.60
N ASN A 10 -2.93 0.56 -12.82
CA ASN A 10 -1.88 1.51 -13.15
C ASN A 10 -2.33 2.94 -12.89
N GLU A 11 -3.52 3.34 -13.35
CA GLU A 11 -4.09 4.67 -13.10
C GLU A 11 -4.17 4.98 -11.60
N ALA A 12 -4.75 4.07 -10.82
CA ALA A 12 -4.85 4.23 -9.37
C ALA A 12 -3.46 4.25 -8.70
N THR A 13 -2.52 3.44 -9.18
CA THR A 13 -1.15 3.41 -8.64
C THR A 13 -0.47 4.75 -8.88
N LEU A 14 -0.42 5.23 -10.12
CA LEU A 14 0.20 6.50 -10.47
C LEU A 14 -0.42 7.67 -9.68
N ASP A 15 -1.74 7.68 -9.51
CA ASP A 15 -2.42 8.69 -8.70
C ASP A 15 -2.00 8.68 -7.23
N ASN A 16 -1.73 7.51 -6.64
CA ASN A 16 -1.24 7.42 -5.27
C ASN A 16 0.24 7.81 -5.14
N PHE A 17 1.04 7.50 -6.15
CA PHE A 17 2.48 7.79 -6.15
C PHE A 17 2.79 9.28 -6.35
N LYS A 18 1.86 10.08 -6.89
CA LYS A 18 1.98 11.56 -6.95
C LYS A 18 2.27 12.24 -5.61
N TYR A 19 1.90 11.61 -4.51
CA TYR A 19 2.09 12.16 -3.16
C TYR A 19 3.39 11.69 -2.50
N ILE A 20 4.19 10.87 -3.19
CA ILE A 20 5.46 10.33 -2.70
C ILE A 20 6.58 10.98 -3.52
N PRO A 21 7.61 11.56 -2.87
CA PRO A 21 8.78 12.06 -3.58
C PRO A 21 9.40 10.98 -4.47
N GLU A 22 9.66 11.31 -5.73
CA GLU A 22 10.16 10.37 -6.74
C GLU A 22 11.48 9.72 -6.29
N GLU A 23 12.31 10.45 -5.53
CA GLU A 23 13.56 9.92 -4.98
C GLU A 23 13.36 8.78 -3.97
N LEU A 24 12.17 8.59 -3.39
CA LEU A 24 11.89 7.48 -2.47
C LEU A 24 11.40 6.23 -3.22
N VAL A 25 10.97 6.37 -4.47
CA VAL A 25 10.40 5.30 -5.28
C VAL A 25 11.50 4.68 -6.13
N LYS A 26 12.02 3.52 -5.72
CA LYS A 26 13.17 2.89 -6.39
C LYS A 26 12.81 1.69 -7.26
N THR A 27 11.88 0.88 -6.78
CA THR A 27 11.50 -0.38 -7.40
C THR A 27 10.06 -0.71 -7.02
N PHE A 28 9.36 -1.44 -7.90
CA PHE A 28 8.05 -1.99 -7.60
C PHE A 28 8.15 -3.52 -7.49
N THR A 29 7.58 -4.13 -6.47
CA THR A 29 7.60 -5.59 -6.29
C THR A 29 6.19 -6.12 -6.11
N SER A 30 5.82 -7.10 -6.94
CA SER A 30 4.47 -7.69 -6.91
C SER A 30 4.46 -9.21 -7.08
N ASP A 31 3.28 -9.82 -6.95
CA ASP A 31 3.05 -11.19 -7.42
C ASP A 31 2.65 -11.23 -8.91
N ASN A 32 2.50 -12.44 -9.44
CA ASN A 32 2.13 -12.67 -10.85
C ASN A 32 0.62 -12.47 -11.13
N GLY A 33 -0.06 -11.61 -10.38
CA GLY A 33 -1.44 -11.22 -10.62
C GLY A 33 -1.64 -10.60 -12.01
N LYS A 34 -2.81 -10.86 -12.62
CA LYS A 34 -3.12 -10.34 -13.97
C LYS A 34 -3.29 -8.82 -13.99
N GLU A 35 -3.65 -8.23 -12.86
CA GLU A 35 -3.68 -6.78 -12.66
C GLU A 35 -2.31 -6.11 -12.84
N PHE A 36 -1.21 -6.88 -12.82
CA PHE A 36 0.14 -6.35 -13.03
C PHE A 36 0.66 -6.62 -14.45
N SER A 37 -0.17 -7.11 -15.39
CA SER A 37 0.29 -7.47 -16.74
C SER A 37 0.83 -6.30 -17.55
N GLU A 38 0.42 -5.07 -17.23
CA GLU A 38 0.85 -3.83 -17.88
C GLU A 38 1.91 -3.09 -17.04
N PHE A 39 2.72 -3.82 -16.26
CA PHE A 39 3.74 -3.22 -15.38
C PHE A 39 4.76 -2.32 -16.10
N LYS A 40 5.00 -2.53 -17.40
CA LYS A 40 5.92 -1.70 -18.19
C LYS A 40 5.51 -0.23 -18.22
N GLU A 41 4.21 0.05 -18.17
CA GLU A 41 3.72 1.43 -18.10
C GLU A 41 4.12 2.09 -16.76
N LEU A 42 4.12 1.33 -15.66
CA LEU A 42 4.59 1.82 -14.36
C LEU A 42 6.10 2.04 -14.37
N GLU A 43 6.87 1.13 -14.97
CA GLU A 43 8.33 1.29 -15.11
C GLU A 43 8.68 2.56 -15.88
N GLU A 44 7.99 2.83 -16.98
CA GLU A 44 8.20 4.03 -17.80
C GLU A 44 7.82 5.31 -17.07
N LYS A 45 6.63 5.36 -16.45
CA LYS A 45 6.11 6.59 -15.84
C LYS A 45 6.74 6.93 -14.49
N LEU A 46 7.24 5.95 -13.75
CA LEU A 46 7.89 6.16 -12.45
C LEU A 46 9.42 6.04 -12.54
N GLU A 47 9.97 5.73 -13.72
CA GLU A 47 11.40 5.50 -13.95
C GLU A 47 12.01 4.44 -13.00
N ILE A 48 11.25 3.37 -12.74
CA ILE A 48 11.64 2.28 -11.82
C ILE A 48 11.69 0.92 -12.51
N LYS A 49 12.27 -0.07 -11.81
CA LYS A 49 12.19 -1.49 -12.20
C LYS A 49 11.10 -2.22 -11.42
N THR A 50 10.41 -3.13 -12.09
CA THR A 50 9.43 -4.04 -11.51
C THR A 50 10.01 -5.44 -11.33
N TYR A 51 9.80 -6.02 -10.14
CA TYR A 51 10.18 -7.39 -9.80
C TYR A 51 8.95 -8.22 -9.42
N PHE A 52 8.96 -9.48 -9.84
CA PHE A 52 7.90 -10.42 -9.54
C PHE A 52 8.40 -11.52 -8.62
N ALA A 53 7.58 -11.86 -7.62
CA ALA A 53 7.85 -13.02 -6.77
C ALA A 53 7.81 -14.31 -7.59
N ASN A 54 8.70 -15.24 -7.27
CA ASN A 54 8.76 -16.55 -7.90
C ASN A 54 7.47 -17.34 -7.61
N PRO A 55 6.97 -18.14 -8.57
CA PRO A 55 5.78 -18.96 -8.37
C PRO A 55 5.92 -19.90 -7.16
N TYR A 56 4.94 -19.91 -6.27
CA TYR A 56 4.93 -20.69 -5.01
C TYR A 56 5.92 -20.22 -3.92
N HIS A 57 6.56 -19.06 -4.09
CA HIS A 57 7.46 -18.47 -3.09
C HIS A 57 6.78 -17.33 -2.31
N SER A 58 5.72 -17.66 -1.56
CA SER A 58 4.94 -16.66 -0.81
C SER A 58 5.78 -15.83 0.17
N TRP A 59 6.85 -16.41 0.71
CA TRP A 59 7.77 -15.77 1.66
C TRP A 59 8.52 -14.56 1.10
N GLU A 60 8.69 -14.46 -0.24
CA GLU A 60 9.29 -13.28 -0.88
C GLU A 60 8.41 -12.03 -0.74
N ARG A 61 7.15 -12.19 -0.30
CA ARG A 61 6.18 -11.10 -0.07
C ARG A 61 5.69 -11.05 1.37
N GLY A 62 6.47 -11.52 2.34
CA GLY A 62 6.05 -11.58 3.74
C GLY A 62 5.54 -10.24 4.29
N LYS A 63 6.09 -9.10 3.82
CA LYS A 63 5.61 -7.76 4.19
C LYS A 63 4.22 -7.45 3.65
N ASN A 64 3.92 -7.83 2.41
CA ASN A 64 2.60 -7.60 1.79
C ASN A 64 1.55 -8.45 2.50
N GLU A 65 1.86 -9.71 2.81
CA GLU A 65 0.96 -10.61 3.54
C GLU A 65 0.66 -10.11 4.95
N ASN A 66 1.68 -9.66 5.69
CA ASN A 66 1.49 -9.04 7.00
C ASN A 66 0.63 -7.77 6.92
N THR A 67 0.87 -6.91 5.92
CA THR A 67 0.10 -5.66 5.74
C THR A 67 -1.35 -5.94 5.39
N ASN A 68 -1.61 -6.92 4.51
CA ASN A 68 -2.95 -7.40 4.20
C ASN A 68 -3.65 -7.95 5.45
N GLY A 69 -2.94 -8.69 6.30
CA GLY A 69 -3.46 -9.16 7.59
C GLY A 69 -3.89 -8.04 8.53
N LEU A 70 -3.19 -6.89 8.52
CA LEU A 70 -3.58 -5.71 9.31
C LEU A 70 -4.84 -5.05 8.76
N LEU A 71 -4.96 -4.90 7.44
CA LEU A 71 -6.18 -4.39 6.80
C LEU A 71 -7.38 -5.29 7.11
N ARG A 72 -7.19 -6.61 7.17
CA ARG A 72 -8.26 -7.56 7.51
C ARG A 72 -8.79 -7.45 8.95
N ARG A 73 -8.09 -6.76 9.85
CA ARG A 73 -8.63 -6.43 11.19
C ARG A 73 -9.70 -5.33 11.13
N TYR A 74 -9.68 -4.49 10.09
CA TYR A 74 -10.68 -3.44 9.85
C TYR A 74 -11.75 -3.90 8.86
N PHE A 75 -11.37 -4.73 7.88
CA PHE A 75 -12.26 -5.27 6.84
C PHE A 75 -12.20 -6.80 6.84
N PRO A 76 -12.97 -7.46 7.72
CA PRO A 76 -12.96 -8.92 7.85
C PRO A 76 -13.21 -9.67 6.54
N LYS A 77 -12.97 -10.98 6.55
CA LYS A 77 -13.26 -11.81 5.38
C LYS A 77 -14.76 -11.73 5.05
N GLY A 78 -15.08 -11.51 3.77
CA GLY A 78 -16.46 -11.32 3.31
C GLY A 78 -16.90 -9.85 3.19
N THR A 79 -16.10 -8.89 3.64
CA THR A 79 -16.36 -7.47 3.37
C THR A 79 -16.36 -7.22 1.87
N ASP A 80 -17.45 -6.64 1.38
CA ASP A 80 -17.59 -6.16 0.01
C ASP A 80 -16.94 -4.78 -0.12
N PHE A 81 -15.73 -4.76 -0.69
CA PHE A 81 -14.95 -3.53 -0.87
C PHE A 81 -15.58 -2.54 -1.86
N LEU A 82 -16.56 -2.96 -2.67
CA LEU A 82 -17.28 -2.06 -3.57
C LEU A 82 -18.29 -1.17 -2.81
N LYS A 83 -18.67 -1.56 -1.59
CA LYS A 83 -19.59 -0.80 -0.73
C LYS A 83 -18.87 0.12 0.25
N LEU A 84 -17.54 0.01 0.35
CA LEU A 84 -16.75 0.87 1.21
C LEU A 84 -16.50 2.22 0.53
N THR A 85 -16.63 3.27 1.31
CA THR A 85 -16.22 4.62 0.91
C THR A 85 -14.69 4.74 0.95
N LYS A 86 -14.15 5.73 0.21
CA LYS A 86 -12.71 6.02 0.23
C LYS A 86 -12.28 6.46 1.62
N GLU A 87 -13.14 7.19 2.32
CA GLU A 87 -12.95 7.71 3.67
C GLU A 87 -12.79 6.58 4.70
N GLU A 88 -13.64 5.55 4.66
CA GLU A 88 -13.53 4.38 5.54
C GLU A 88 -12.18 3.65 5.37
N VAL A 89 -11.78 3.44 4.12
CA VAL A 89 -10.48 2.83 3.80
C VAL A 89 -9.34 3.71 4.29
N ASN A 90 -9.40 5.02 4.06
CA ASN A 90 -8.39 5.98 4.51
C ASN A 90 -8.24 6.00 6.02
N ILE A 91 -9.34 5.95 6.78
CA ILE A 91 -9.30 5.89 8.25
C ILE A 91 -8.55 4.64 8.72
N ALA A 92 -8.81 3.48 8.10
CA ALA A 92 -8.09 2.24 8.42
C ALA A 92 -6.59 2.36 8.09
N VAL A 93 -6.25 2.88 6.92
CA VAL A 93 -4.86 3.09 6.47
C VAL A 93 -4.13 4.06 7.40
N GLN A 94 -4.74 5.19 7.77
CA GLN A 94 -4.18 6.14 8.72
C GLN A 94 -3.91 5.50 10.08
N LYS A 95 -4.86 4.72 10.61
CA LYS A 95 -4.67 3.99 11.88
C LYS A 95 -3.55 2.94 11.79
N ILE A 96 -3.33 2.33 10.62
CA ILE A 96 -2.24 1.36 10.41
C ILE A 96 -0.88 2.06 10.33
N ASN A 97 -0.81 3.19 9.63
CA ASN A 97 0.42 3.96 9.39
C ASN A 97 0.85 4.79 10.60
N ASN A 98 -0.07 5.18 11.48
CA ASN A 98 0.20 5.87 12.74
C ASN A 98 0.26 4.92 13.95
N ARG A 99 0.36 3.60 13.72
CA ARG A 99 0.50 2.62 14.81
C ARG A 99 1.99 2.37 15.10
N PRO A 100 2.47 2.62 16.34
CA PRO A 100 3.82 2.27 16.77
C PRO A 100 4.20 0.81 16.49
N ARG A 101 5.43 0.59 16.01
CA ARG A 101 5.95 -0.76 15.72
C ARG A 101 7.22 -1.02 16.51
N LYS A 102 7.24 -2.12 17.26
CA LYS A 102 8.44 -2.57 17.99
C LYS A 102 9.66 -2.71 17.06
N CYS A 103 9.47 -3.19 15.84
CA CYS A 103 10.56 -3.34 14.85
C CYS A 103 11.09 -2.01 14.29
N LEU A 104 10.43 -0.88 14.57
CA LEU A 104 10.87 0.48 14.23
C LEU A 104 11.29 1.26 15.49
N GLY A 105 11.68 0.57 16.57
CA GLY A 105 12.03 1.24 17.83
C GLY A 105 10.84 1.99 18.46
N TRP A 106 9.62 1.49 18.26
CA TRP A 106 8.35 2.11 18.68
C TRP A 106 7.94 3.38 17.93
N LYS A 107 8.64 3.75 16.86
CA LYS A 107 8.11 4.73 15.90
C LYS A 107 6.97 4.17 15.07
N THR A 108 6.19 5.04 14.47
CA THR A 108 5.16 4.69 13.49
C THR A 108 5.76 4.55 12.09
N PRO A 109 5.14 3.77 11.17
CA PRO A 109 5.52 3.75 9.77
C PRO A 109 5.52 5.14 9.13
N HIS A 110 4.60 6.02 9.53
CA HIS A 110 4.56 7.40 9.06
C HIS A 110 5.82 8.17 9.47
N GLU A 111 6.19 8.11 10.75
CA GLU A 111 7.39 8.76 11.28
C GLU A 111 8.67 8.30 10.60
N GLU A 112 8.80 6.99 10.39
CA GLU A 112 10.00 6.45 9.77
C GLU A 112 10.08 6.77 8.28
N PHE A 113 8.93 6.88 7.58
CA PHE A 113 8.90 7.17 6.16
C PHE A 113 9.08 8.66 5.84
N TRP A 114 8.42 9.54 6.59
CA TRP A 114 8.43 10.99 6.33
C TRP A 114 9.46 11.75 7.18
N GLY A 115 9.97 11.16 8.26
CA GLY A 115 10.81 11.87 9.23
C GLY A 115 10.04 12.87 10.10
N GLU A 116 8.72 12.92 9.98
CA GLU A 116 7.84 13.84 10.71
C GLU A 116 7.01 13.09 11.77
N PRO A 117 6.70 13.72 12.92
CA PRO A 117 5.85 13.10 13.93
C PRO A 117 4.48 12.74 13.34
N SER A 118 3.96 11.59 13.76
CA SER A 118 2.60 11.17 13.43
C SER A 118 1.62 12.30 13.72
N ILE A 119 0.70 12.61 12.80
CA ILE A 119 -0.40 13.53 13.09
C ILE A 119 -1.22 12.88 14.19
N ALA A 120 -0.96 13.28 15.44
CA ALA A 120 -1.76 12.88 16.57
C ALA A 120 -3.19 13.32 16.25
N PHE A 121 -4.15 12.41 16.41
CA PHE A 121 -5.56 12.79 16.45
C PHE A 121 -5.70 13.82 17.58
N ASN A 122 -5.68 15.11 17.25
CA ASN A 122 -6.29 16.15 18.07
C ASN A 122 -7.81 15.94 17.98
N LEU A 123 -8.28 14.84 18.56
CA LEU A 123 -9.63 14.73 19.08
C LEU A 123 -9.58 15.42 20.45
N THR A 124 -9.74 16.75 20.42
CA THR A 124 -10.22 17.46 21.59
C THR A 124 -11.60 16.90 21.93
N ILE A 125 -11.72 16.38 23.15
CA ILE A 125 -12.97 15.96 23.78
C ILE A 125 -13.88 17.18 23.97
#